data_AF-A0A967N3N1-F1
#
_entry.id   AF-A0A967N3N1-F1
#
_cell.length_a   1.000
_cell.length_b   1.000
_cell.length_c   1.000
_cell.angle_alpha   90.00
_cell.angle_beta   90.00
_cell.angle_gamma   90.00
#
_symmetry.space_group_name_H-M   'P 1'
#
loop_
_entity.id
_entity.type
_entity.pdbx_description
1 polymer ?
#
loop_
_entity_poly.entity_id
_entity_poly.type
_entity_poly.pdbx_seq_one_letter_code
_entity_poly.pdbx_strand_id
1 'polypeptide(L)'
;MPSARDHVEKAIRRWREKGLVSPELAERLRSEAADAGRVEERRWSQYAVAGTGAAVLLVAGGTFFAWAWPALGPGARSILLGGVAVVAFVVGRAMEIRERWVPAAYMLQTAGLGLLLLSLAYSEETWDDATLGGVVSGAVALAAPMAALAHSLRRNAVMPAIEVAVAYPYLFLFLDRSTTLDIPAILWILDGVMVASIGVLALRIRSAGGDPGEEWALGAFVASLFSGLVLVFFTATESLGASGEDAVWALDAWLVAVVLLTVWAARTSGREAEVEHRVLGYAILLGVLFAFWTLAGALDVGVLVTALGVAAVGVAGLVYALPRQSRGPIMSSCLALLIAAWYYGVAESGALGAVGALVFTAILLFWISTRLGIGAEEPAL
;
A
#
# COMPACT_ATOMS: atom_id res chain seq x y z
N MET A 1 12.26 -10.71 20.81
CA MET A 1 11.53 -11.99 20.70
C MET A 1 12.45 -13.02 20.04
N PRO A 2 12.38 -14.30 20.40
CA PRO A 2 13.15 -15.33 19.69
C PRO A 2 12.72 -15.33 18.22
N SER A 3 13.66 -15.33 17.29
CA SER A 3 13.35 -15.39 15.86
C SER A 3 12.63 -16.70 15.52
N ALA A 4 11.92 -16.78 14.39
CA ALA A 4 11.31 -18.04 13.93
C ALA A 4 12.33 -19.20 13.89
N ARG A 5 13.59 -18.87 13.61
CA ARG A 5 14.75 -19.76 13.68
C ARG A 5 15.00 -20.27 15.10
N ASP A 6 14.94 -19.42 16.12
CA ASP A 6 15.08 -19.83 17.53
C ASP A 6 13.93 -20.75 17.97
N HIS A 7 12.72 -20.55 17.44
CA HIS A 7 11.57 -21.41 17.72
C HIS A 7 11.71 -22.78 17.07
N VAL A 8 12.14 -22.84 15.81
CA VAL A 8 12.44 -24.09 15.09
C VAL A 8 13.60 -24.83 15.78
N GLU A 9 14.65 -24.12 16.18
CA GLU A 9 15.79 -24.73 16.87
C GLU A 9 15.41 -25.27 18.26
N LYS A 10 14.59 -24.53 19.02
CA LYS A 10 14.01 -25.02 20.28
C LYS A 10 13.08 -26.22 20.07
N ALA A 11 12.30 -26.24 19.00
CA ALA A 11 11.42 -27.36 18.66
C ALA A 11 12.22 -28.61 18.30
N ILE A 12 13.21 -28.49 17.41
CA ILE A 12 14.12 -29.58 17.03
C ILE A 12 14.86 -30.12 18.26
N ARG A 13 15.35 -29.23 19.14
CA ARG A 13 15.98 -29.63 20.41
C ARG A 13 15.02 -30.42 21.30
N ARG A 14 13.79 -29.93 21.49
CA ARG A 14 12.77 -30.61 22.29
C ARG A 14 12.38 -31.98 21.71
N TRP A 15 12.29 -32.10 20.38
CA TRP A 15 11.98 -33.38 19.73
C TRP A 15 13.11 -34.39 19.87
N ARG A 16 14.37 -33.94 19.78
CA ARG A 16 15.55 -34.75 20.05
C ARG A 16 15.59 -35.23 21.51
N GLU A 17 15.38 -34.33 22.47
CA GLU A 17 15.34 -34.66 23.91
C GLU A 17 14.24 -35.69 24.23
N LYS A 18 13.13 -35.66 23.49
CA LYS A 18 12.03 -36.63 23.61
C LYS A 18 12.23 -37.93 22.82
N GLY A 19 13.36 -38.07 22.11
CA GLY A 19 13.63 -39.25 21.26
C GLY A 19 12.70 -39.39 20.05
N LEU A 20 11.97 -38.33 19.68
CA LEU A 20 11.05 -38.34 18.54
C LEU A 20 11.78 -38.24 17.19
N VAL A 21 13.03 -37.75 17.22
CA VAL A 21 13.84 -37.47 16.04
C VAL A 21 15.27 -37.93 16.33
N SER A 22 15.89 -38.66 15.39
CA SER A 22 17.27 -39.13 15.55
C SER A 22 18.27 -37.96 15.52
N PRO A 23 19.49 -38.11 16.06
CA PRO A 23 20.52 -37.08 15.99
C PRO A 23 20.83 -36.63 14.55
N GLU A 24 20.84 -37.57 13.61
CA GLU A 24 21.08 -37.31 12.18
C GLU A 24 19.93 -36.55 11.53
N LEU A 25 18.68 -36.91 11.83
CA LEU A 25 17.50 -36.21 11.32
C LEU A 25 17.37 -34.81 11.92
N ALA A 26 17.72 -34.63 13.19
CA ALA A 26 17.76 -33.32 13.84
C ALA A 26 18.81 -32.39 13.20
N GLU A 27 19.98 -32.93 12.80
CA GLU A 27 21.01 -32.16 12.13
C GLU A 27 20.61 -31.79 10.69
N ARG A 28 19.97 -32.71 9.97
CA ARG A 28 19.36 -32.42 8.66
C ARG A 28 18.29 -31.34 8.73
N LEU A 29 17.40 -31.41 9.71
CA LEU A 29 16.36 -30.38 9.90
C LEU A 29 16.95 -29.01 10.27
N ARG A 30 18.08 -28.98 10.98
CA ARG A 30 18.81 -27.73 11.25
C ARG A 30 19.49 -27.18 10.01
N SER A 31 20.10 -28.03 9.19
CA SER A 31 20.71 -27.59 7.93
C SER A 31 19.64 -27.09 6.97
N GLU A 32 18.52 -27.79 6.83
CA GLU A 32 17.36 -27.36 6.05
C GLU A 32 16.77 -26.04 6.57
N ALA A 33 16.65 -25.88 7.89
CA ALA A 33 16.18 -24.62 8.49
C ALA A 33 17.19 -23.47 8.29
N ALA A 34 18.50 -23.76 8.33
CA ALA A 34 19.54 -22.78 8.05
C ALA A 34 19.59 -22.40 6.57
N ASP A 35 19.39 -23.36 5.66
CA ASP A 35 19.28 -23.14 4.22
C ASP A 35 18.02 -22.35 3.87
N ALA A 36 16.87 -22.70 4.46
CA ALA A 36 15.63 -21.94 4.33
C ALA A 36 15.82 -20.49 4.83
N GLY A 37 16.52 -20.30 5.95
CA GLY A 37 16.87 -18.97 6.47
C GLY A 37 17.77 -18.16 5.53
N ARG A 38 18.78 -18.79 4.92
CA ARG A 38 19.65 -18.14 3.91
C ARG A 38 18.88 -17.76 2.64
N VAL A 39 17.98 -18.62 2.18
CA VAL A 39 17.11 -18.35 1.02
C VAL A 39 16.15 -17.19 1.33
N GLU A 40 15.57 -17.16 2.54
CA GLU A 40 14.71 -16.07 2.98
C GLU A 40 15.46 -14.74 3.09
N GLU A 41 16.65 -14.73 3.70
CA GLU A 41 17.50 -13.53 3.82
C GLU A 41 17.92 -12.99 2.45
N ARG A 42 18.27 -13.88 1.51
CA ARG A 42 18.61 -13.52 0.12
C ARG A 42 17.42 -12.97 -0.66
N ARG A 43 16.22 -13.53 -0.46
CA ARG A 43 14.96 -12.98 -0.99
C ARG A 43 14.67 -11.59 -0.40
N TRP A 44 14.94 -11.38 0.88
CA TRP A 44 14.82 -10.05 1.50
C TRP A 44 15.81 -9.03 0.94
N SER A 45 17.08 -9.41 0.73
CA SER A 45 18.04 -8.53 0.05
C SER A 45 17.59 -8.21 -1.38
N GLN A 46 17.07 -9.20 -2.11
CA GLN A 46 16.50 -8.99 -3.44
C GLN A 46 15.32 -7.99 -3.41
N TYR A 47 14.41 -8.13 -2.44
CA TYR A 47 13.28 -7.21 -2.27
C TYR A 47 13.70 -5.82 -1.82
N ALA A 48 14.67 -5.70 -0.92
CA ALA A 48 15.21 -4.42 -0.50
C ALA A 48 15.83 -3.67 -1.69
N VAL A 49 16.68 -4.34 -2.48
CA VAL A 49 17.30 -3.74 -3.67
C VAL A 49 16.27 -3.38 -4.74
N ALA A 50 15.27 -4.24 -4.98
CA ALA A 50 14.17 -3.94 -5.91
C ALA A 50 13.30 -2.77 -5.42
N GLY A 51 12.99 -2.71 -4.13
CA GLY A 51 12.23 -1.62 -3.52
C GLY A 51 12.96 -0.30 -3.58
N THR A 52 14.28 -0.28 -3.33
CA THR A 52 15.12 0.91 -3.52
C THR A 52 15.16 1.32 -4.99
N GLY A 53 15.29 0.36 -5.92
CA GLY A 53 15.22 0.64 -7.36
C GLY A 53 13.89 1.26 -7.79
N ALA A 54 12.77 0.74 -7.30
CA ALA A 54 11.44 1.28 -7.54
C ALA A 54 11.29 2.70 -6.97
N ALA A 55 11.76 2.92 -5.75
CA ALA A 55 11.75 4.23 -5.12
C ALA A 55 12.54 5.28 -5.91
N VAL A 56 13.76 4.93 -6.34
CA VAL A 56 14.58 5.79 -7.18
C VAL A 56 13.90 6.09 -8.52
N LEU A 57 13.23 5.09 -9.12
CA LEU A 57 12.48 5.27 -10.36
C LEU A 57 11.27 6.21 -10.17
N LEU A 58 10.57 6.12 -9.04
CA LEU A 58 9.46 7.02 -8.69
C LEU A 58 9.94 8.45 -8.53
N VAL A 59 11.08 8.67 -7.86
CA VAL A 59 11.68 10.00 -7.78
C VAL A 59 12.05 10.51 -9.17
N ALA A 60 12.69 9.68 -10.00
CA ALA A 60 13.03 10.05 -11.36
C ALA A 60 11.79 10.41 -12.21
N GLY A 61 10.74 9.59 -12.12
CA GLY A 61 9.48 9.83 -12.80
C GLY A 61 8.85 11.15 -12.35
N GLY A 62 8.70 11.37 -11.05
CA GLY A 62 8.14 12.60 -10.48
C GLY A 62 8.91 13.85 -10.90
N THR A 63 10.25 13.79 -10.89
CA THR A 63 11.11 14.89 -11.33
C THR A 63 10.98 15.16 -12.84
N PHE A 64 10.87 14.11 -13.67
CA PHE A 64 10.65 14.26 -15.11
C PHE A 64 9.29 14.86 -15.41
N PHE A 65 8.25 14.34 -14.75
CA PHE A 65 6.90 14.84 -14.87
C PHE A 65 6.85 16.30 -14.46
N ALA A 66 7.40 16.72 -13.32
CA ALA A 66 7.41 18.13 -12.90
C ALA A 66 8.01 19.10 -13.94
N TRP A 67 8.99 18.66 -14.72
CA TRP A 67 9.60 19.47 -15.79
C TRP A 67 8.83 19.45 -17.10
N ALA A 68 8.32 18.29 -17.51
CA ALA A 68 7.52 18.17 -18.73
C ALA A 68 6.09 18.72 -18.53
N TRP A 69 5.59 18.72 -17.29
CA TRP A 69 4.21 19.07 -16.92
C TRP A 69 3.76 20.41 -17.49
N PRO A 70 4.51 21.52 -17.29
CA PRO A 70 4.06 22.84 -17.74
C PRO A 70 3.97 22.97 -19.26
N ALA A 71 4.73 22.16 -20.00
CA ALA A 71 4.74 22.17 -21.47
C ALA A 71 3.62 21.30 -22.08
N LEU A 72 3.00 20.41 -21.30
CA LEU A 72 1.89 19.56 -21.74
C LEU A 72 0.56 20.27 -21.51
N GLY A 73 -0.34 20.20 -22.50
CA GLY A 73 -1.74 20.58 -22.30
C GLY A 73 -2.48 19.60 -21.40
N PRO A 74 -3.65 19.97 -20.83
CA PRO A 74 -4.40 19.15 -19.88
C PRO A 74 -4.68 17.72 -20.37
N GLY A 75 -5.12 17.58 -21.63
CA GLY A 75 -5.42 16.26 -22.20
C GLY A 75 -4.19 15.38 -22.37
N ALA A 76 -3.04 15.97 -22.72
CA ALA A 76 -1.80 15.24 -22.86
C ALA A 76 -1.27 14.74 -21.50
N ARG A 77 -1.46 15.53 -20.43
CA ARG A 77 -1.12 15.12 -19.06
C ARG A 77 -1.96 13.93 -18.60
N SER A 78 -3.28 14.00 -18.77
CA SER A 78 -4.21 12.92 -18.41
C SER A 78 -3.88 11.64 -19.19
N ILE A 79 -3.71 11.72 -20.52
CA ILE A 79 -3.39 10.56 -21.36
C ILE A 79 -2.03 9.93 -20.98
N LEU A 80 -1.00 10.75 -20.75
CA LEU A 80 0.33 10.25 -20.40
C LEU A 80 0.32 9.53 -19.05
N LEU A 81 -0.33 10.11 -18.04
CA LEU A 81 -0.50 9.46 -16.74
C LEU A 81 -1.26 8.13 -16.88
N GLY A 82 -2.35 8.12 -17.65
CA GLY A 82 -3.15 6.92 -17.89
C GLY A 82 -2.34 5.82 -18.60
N GLY A 83 -1.53 6.18 -19.59
CA GLY A 83 -0.64 5.25 -20.28
C GLY A 83 0.41 4.63 -19.35
N VAL A 84 1.09 5.45 -18.53
CA VAL A 84 2.07 4.95 -17.54
C VAL A 84 1.39 4.08 -16.49
N ALA A 85 0.19 4.46 -16.05
CA ALA A 85 -0.60 3.72 -15.09
C ALA A 85 -0.95 2.30 -15.58
N VAL A 86 -1.44 2.19 -16.82
CA VAL A 86 -1.76 0.90 -17.45
C VAL A 86 -0.51 0.05 -17.60
N VAL A 87 0.61 0.63 -18.06
CA VAL A 87 1.88 -0.10 -18.20
C VAL A 87 2.35 -0.63 -16.84
N ALA A 88 2.36 0.22 -15.80
CA ALA A 88 2.73 -0.20 -14.45
C ALA A 88 1.84 -1.35 -13.98
N PHE A 89 0.52 -1.20 -14.07
CA PHE A 89 -0.41 -2.24 -13.64
C PHE A 89 -0.22 -3.57 -14.39
N VAL A 90 -0.11 -3.53 -15.72
CA VAL A 90 0.08 -4.73 -16.55
C VAL A 90 1.42 -5.41 -16.29
N VAL A 91 2.51 -4.65 -16.17
CA VAL A 91 3.83 -5.19 -15.81
C VAL A 91 3.76 -5.81 -14.41
N GLY A 92 3.08 -5.16 -13.46
CA GLY A 92 2.88 -5.69 -12.11
C GLY A 92 2.15 -7.02 -12.13
N ARG A 93 1.09 -7.14 -12.94
CA ARG A 93 0.37 -8.41 -13.16
C ARG A 93 1.25 -9.48 -13.80
N ALA A 94 2.04 -9.12 -14.80
CA ALA A 94 2.96 -10.07 -15.45
C ALA A 94 4.06 -10.57 -14.48
N MET A 95 4.52 -9.70 -13.58
CA MET A 95 5.49 -10.05 -12.53
C MET A 95 4.88 -10.96 -11.46
N GLU A 96 3.61 -10.76 -11.09
CA GLU A 96 2.88 -11.61 -10.14
C GLU A 96 2.86 -13.08 -10.59
N ILE A 97 2.62 -13.32 -11.89
CA ILE A 97 2.57 -14.66 -12.49
C ILE A 97 3.89 -15.43 -12.31
N ARG A 98 5.02 -14.73 -12.20
CA ARG A 98 6.35 -15.36 -12.10
C ARG A 98 6.74 -15.74 -10.67
N GLU A 99 5.89 -15.46 -9.66
CA GLU A 99 6.01 -15.75 -8.21
C GLU A 99 7.28 -15.28 -7.47
N ARG A 100 8.35 -14.95 -8.20
CA ARG A 100 9.64 -14.50 -7.69
C ARG A 100 9.64 -13.02 -7.26
N TRP A 101 8.63 -12.26 -7.67
CA TRP A 101 8.60 -10.80 -7.54
C TRP A 101 7.31 -10.28 -6.91
N VAL A 102 6.62 -11.11 -6.12
CA VAL A 102 5.26 -10.84 -5.63
C VAL A 102 5.11 -9.47 -4.92
N PRO A 103 6.00 -9.06 -3.99
CA PRO A 103 5.86 -7.75 -3.34
C PRO A 103 6.01 -6.57 -4.32
N ALA A 104 6.97 -6.66 -5.25
CA ALA A 104 7.19 -5.63 -6.27
C ALA A 104 6.02 -5.59 -7.27
N ALA A 105 5.45 -6.75 -7.61
CA ALA A 105 4.26 -6.87 -8.42
C ALA A 105 3.07 -6.13 -7.78
N TYR A 106 2.81 -6.35 -6.48
CA TYR A 106 1.74 -5.67 -5.76
C TYR A 106 1.95 -4.16 -5.67
N MET A 107 3.18 -3.72 -5.40
CA MET A 107 3.51 -2.29 -5.40
C MET A 107 3.26 -1.65 -6.77
N LEU A 108 3.65 -2.31 -7.85
CA LEU A 108 3.50 -1.77 -9.20
C LEU A 108 2.01 -1.75 -9.64
N GLN A 109 1.23 -2.75 -9.23
CA GLN A 109 -0.23 -2.74 -9.41
C GLN A 109 -0.88 -1.59 -8.62
N THR A 110 -0.48 -1.41 -7.36
CA THR A 110 -0.99 -0.32 -6.50
C THR A 110 -0.64 1.05 -7.09
N ALA A 111 0.61 1.23 -7.52
CA ALA A 111 1.07 2.47 -8.16
C ALA A 111 0.34 2.71 -9.49
N GLY A 112 0.11 1.66 -10.28
CA GLY A 112 -0.70 1.74 -11.50
C GLY A 112 -2.12 2.21 -11.21
N LEU A 113 -2.79 1.66 -10.21
CA LEU A 113 -4.13 2.11 -9.81
C LEU A 113 -4.11 3.56 -9.28
N GLY A 114 -3.09 3.96 -8.51
CA GLY A 114 -2.97 5.34 -8.05
C GLY A 114 -2.76 6.34 -9.20
N LEU A 115 -1.88 6.03 -10.14
CA LEU A 115 -1.62 6.88 -11.31
C LEU A 115 -2.82 6.96 -12.25
N LEU A 116 -3.58 5.88 -12.40
CA LEU A 116 -4.80 5.89 -13.20
C LEU A 116 -5.88 6.75 -12.53
N LEU A 117 -5.99 6.72 -11.20
CA LEU A 117 -6.89 7.61 -10.47
C LEU A 117 -6.54 9.09 -10.71
N LEU A 118 -5.25 9.43 -10.60
CA LEU A 118 -4.76 10.79 -10.88
C LEU A 118 -5.00 11.20 -12.33
N SER A 119 -4.79 10.29 -13.29
CA SER A 119 -5.08 10.52 -14.71
C SER A 119 -6.56 10.89 -14.93
N LEU A 120 -7.46 10.20 -14.24
CA LEU A 120 -8.90 10.41 -14.34
C LEU A 120 -9.33 11.73 -13.69
N ALA A 121 -8.78 12.07 -12.53
CA ALA A 121 -9.00 13.38 -11.89
C ALA A 121 -8.50 14.53 -12.80
N TYR A 122 -7.27 14.43 -13.32
CA TYR A 122 -6.74 15.42 -14.28
C TYR A 122 -7.53 15.50 -15.59
N SER A 123 -8.35 14.50 -15.91
CA SER A 123 -9.17 14.52 -17.12
C SER A 123 -10.26 15.61 -17.09
N GLU A 124 -10.62 16.10 -15.89
CA GLU A 124 -11.58 17.19 -15.68
C GLU A 124 -11.12 18.49 -16.33
N GLU A 125 -9.81 18.79 -16.29
CA GLU A 125 -9.24 19.97 -16.96
C GLU A 125 -9.36 19.90 -18.50
N THR A 126 -9.70 18.73 -19.05
CA THR A 126 -9.75 18.47 -20.49
C THR A 126 -11.17 18.28 -21.01
N TRP A 127 -11.99 17.57 -20.25
CA TRP A 127 -13.36 17.24 -20.63
C TRP A 127 -14.28 17.55 -19.46
N ASP A 128 -15.22 18.46 -19.68
CA ASP A 128 -16.22 18.84 -18.68
C ASP A 128 -17.08 17.63 -18.25
N ASP A 129 -17.65 17.71 -17.06
CA ASP A 129 -18.53 16.68 -16.51
C ASP A 129 -19.78 16.47 -17.38
N ALA A 130 -20.31 15.24 -17.36
CA ALA A 130 -21.46 14.83 -18.17
C ALA A 130 -21.29 14.96 -19.70
N THR A 131 -20.11 15.35 -20.19
CA THR A 131 -19.75 15.24 -21.62
C THR A 131 -19.38 13.80 -21.98
N LEU A 132 -19.32 13.48 -23.28
CA LEU A 132 -18.87 12.14 -23.72
C LEU A 132 -17.50 11.78 -23.14
N GLY A 133 -16.57 12.73 -23.08
CA GLY A 133 -15.24 12.52 -22.48
C GLY A 133 -15.32 12.26 -20.97
N GLY A 134 -16.11 13.06 -20.24
CA GLY A 134 -16.34 12.86 -18.80
C GLY A 134 -17.00 11.53 -18.48
N VAL A 135 -18.04 11.14 -19.21
CA VAL A 135 -18.73 9.85 -19.04
C VAL A 135 -17.82 8.66 -19.34
N VAL A 136 -16.98 8.75 -20.38
CA VAL A 136 -16.01 7.69 -20.68
C VAL A 136 -14.96 7.58 -19.57
N SER A 137 -14.41 8.70 -19.08
CA SER A 137 -13.51 8.70 -17.94
C SER A 137 -14.17 8.10 -16.69
N GLY A 138 -15.41 8.48 -16.39
CA GLY A 138 -16.17 7.91 -15.28
C GLY A 138 -16.41 6.41 -15.43
N ALA A 139 -16.78 5.94 -16.63
CA ALA A 139 -16.94 4.51 -16.89
C ALA A 139 -15.64 3.72 -16.68
N VAL A 140 -14.50 4.28 -17.09
CA VAL A 140 -13.17 3.71 -16.80
C VAL A 140 -12.91 3.71 -15.30
N ALA A 141 -13.28 4.78 -14.59
CA ALA A 141 -13.13 4.88 -13.14
C ALA A 141 -13.92 3.78 -12.41
N LEU A 142 -15.11 3.44 -12.88
CA LEU A 142 -15.89 2.34 -12.30
C LEU A 142 -15.30 0.97 -12.67
N ALA A 143 -14.96 0.76 -13.94
CA ALA A 143 -14.56 -0.55 -14.45
C ALA A 143 -13.18 -1.01 -13.97
N ALA A 144 -12.21 -0.11 -13.85
CA ALA A 144 -10.83 -0.43 -13.51
C ALA A 144 -10.66 -1.14 -12.16
N PRO A 145 -11.14 -0.59 -11.01
CA PRO A 145 -11.00 -1.26 -9.72
C PRO A 145 -11.84 -2.54 -9.65
N MET A 146 -13.01 -2.61 -10.30
CA MET A 146 -13.82 -3.82 -10.34
C MET A 146 -13.13 -4.96 -11.10
N ALA A 147 -12.53 -4.67 -12.25
CA ALA A 147 -11.78 -5.64 -13.03
C ALA A 147 -10.52 -6.11 -12.28
N ALA A 148 -9.83 -5.19 -11.60
CA ALA A 148 -8.68 -5.51 -10.76
C ALA A 148 -9.07 -6.43 -9.60
N LEU A 149 -10.14 -6.09 -8.87
CA LEU A 149 -10.66 -6.86 -7.73
C LEU A 149 -11.15 -8.25 -8.15
N ALA A 150 -11.95 -8.35 -9.21
CA ALA A 150 -12.44 -9.64 -9.70
C ALA A 150 -11.29 -10.60 -10.07
N HIS A 151 -10.16 -10.05 -10.54
CA HIS A 151 -8.97 -10.82 -10.86
C HIS A 151 -8.17 -11.22 -9.61
N SER A 152 -7.93 -10.29 -8.70
CA SER A 152 -7.09 -10.51 -7.51
C SER A 152 -7.72 -11.46 -6.49
N LEU A 153 -9.04 -11.42 -6.34
CA LEU A 153 -9.82 -12.30 -5.45
C LEU A 153 -9.57 -13.79 -5.70
N ARG A 154 -9.16 -14.15 -6.92
CA ARG A 154 -8.89 -15.55 -7.31
C ARG A 154 -7.42 -15.95 -7.15
N ARG A 155 -6.53 -15.03 -6.81
CA ARG A 155 -5.07 -15.23 -6.91
C ARG A 155 -4.30 -14.95 -5.64
N ASN A 156 -4.71 -13.96 -4.84
CA ASN A 156 -3.95 -13.64 -3.64
C ASN A 156 -4.78 -12.95 -2.55
N ALA A 157 -4.24 -12.99 -1.32
CA ALA A 157 -4.90 -12.43 -0.14
C ALA A 157 -4.71 -10.93 0.07
N VAL A 158 -3.75 -10.30 -0.63
CA VAL A 158 -3.25 -8.96 -0.29
C VAL A 158 -3.85 -7.88 -1.19
N MET A 159 -3.82 -8.07 -2.50
CA MET A 159 -4.30 -7.09 -3.47
C MET A 159 -5.78 -6.74 -3.33
N PRO A 160 -6.69 -7.68 -3.00
CA PRO A 160 -8.09 -7.32 -2.77
C PRO A 160 -8.25 -6.23 -1.71
N ALA A 161 -7.43 -6.24 -0.66
CA ALA A 161 -7.49 -5.21 0.37
C ALA A 161 -7.15 -3.82 -0.16
N ILE A 162 -6.10 -3.74 -0.97
CA ILE A 162 -5.64 -2.49 -1.60
C ILE A 162 -6.67 -2.01 -2.61
N GLU A 163 -7.15 -2.91 -3.46
CA GLU A 163 -8.11 -2.58 -4.52
C GLU A 163 -9.46 -2.14 -3.95
N VAL A 164 -9.93 -2.73 -2.84
CA VAL A 164 -11.12 -2.23 -2.13
C VAL A 164 -10.89 -0.83 -1.58
N ALA A 165 -9.74 -0.57 -0.93
CA ALA A 165 -9.45 0.77 -0.40
C ALA A 165 -9.39 1.84 -1.49
N VAL A 166 -8.82 1.49 -2.65
CA VAL A 166 -8.71 2.39 -3.80
C VAL A 166 -10.04 2.48 -4.56
N ALA A 167 -10.95 1.51 -4.46
CA ALA A 167 -12.24 1.57 -5.18
C ALA A 167 -13.12 2.76 -4.75
N TYR A 168 -13.04 3.25 -3.51
CA TYR A 168 -13.84 4.39 -3.04
C TYR A 168 -13.56 5.71 -3.80
N PRO A 169 -12.32 6.20 -3.91
CA PRO A 169 -12.05 7.42 -4.70
C PRO A 169 -12.33 7.23 -6.20
N TYR A 170 -12.22 6.00 -6.72
CA TYR A 170 -12.65 5.69 -8.09
C TYR A 170 -14.17 5.79 -8.26
N LEU A 171 -14.93 5.33 -7.28
CA LEU A 171 -16.38 5.46 -7.25
C LEU A 171 -16.80 6.93 -7.10
N PHE A 172 -16.07 7.72 -6.30
CA PHE A 172 -16.23 9.17 -6.23
C PHE A 172 -16.12 9.79 -7.62
N LEU A 173 -14.99 9.57 -8.31
CA LEU A 173 -14.78 10.11 -9.67
C LEU A 173 -15.83 9.60 -10.66
N PHE A 174 -16.26 8.34 -10.58
CA PHE A 174 -17.34 7.86 -11.45
C PHE A 174 -18.62 8.68 -11.26
N LEU A 175 -19.05 8.87 -10.00
CA LEU A 175 -20.27 9.60 -9.68
C LEU A 175 -20.15 11.06 -10.10
N ASP A 176 -19.04 11.71 -9.77
CA ASP A 176 -18.77 13.11 -10.10
C ASP A 176 -18.76 13.34 -11.62
N ARG A 177 -18.03 12.51 -12.36
CA ARG A 177 -17.83 12.68 -13.81
C ARG A 177 -19.04 12.28 -14.65
N SER A 178 -19.82 11.29 -14.18
CA SER A 178 -20.89 10.66 -14.96
C SER A 178 -22.30 11.10 -14.56
N THR A 179 -22.45 11.82 -13.45
CA THR A 179 -23.76 12.25 -12.94
C THR A 179 -23.76 13.76 -12.69
N THR A 180 -24.92 14.31 -12.33
CA THR A 180 -25.06 15.72 -11.92
C THR A 180 -25.28 15.84 -10.42
N LEU A 181 -24.81 14.85 -9.65
CA LEU A 181 -24.93 14.86 -8.19
C LEU A 181 -23.97 15.89 -7.60
N ASP A 182 -24.38 16.51 -6.49
CA ASP A 182 -23.50 17.36 -5.71
C ASP A 182 -22.60 16.53 -4.79
N ILE A 183 -21.47 17.13 -4.38
CA ILE A 183 -20.46 16.47 -3.53
C ILE A 183 -21.10 15.84 -2.27
N PRO A 184 -22.02 16.51 -1.54
CA PRO A 184 -22.66 15.89 -0.39
C PRO A 184 -23.42 14.59 -0.71
N ALA A 185 -24.18 14.55 -1.82
CA ALA A 185 -24.88 13.33 -2.22
C ALA A 185 -23.92 12.21 -2.59
N ILE A 186 -22.81 12.53 -3.27
CA ILE A 186 -21.76 11.56 -3.60
C ILE A 186 -21.14 10.96 -2.33
N LEU A 187 -20.80 11.80 -1.34
CA LEU A 187 -20.23 11.35 -0.07
C LEU A 187 -21.20 10.43 0.70
N TRP A 188 -22.48 10.76 0.76
CA TRP A 188 -23.49 9.88 1.37
C TRP A 188 -23.61 8.52 0.67
N ILE A 189 -23.50 8.49 -0.66
CA ILE A 189 -23.47 7.23 -1.42
C ILE A 189 -22.22 6.42 -1.06
N LEU A 190 -21.05 7.06 -0.98
CA LEU A 190 -19.79 6.40 -0.62
C LEU A 190 -19.84 5.82 0.80
N ASP A 191 -20.38 6.57 1.76
CA ASP A 191 -20.58 6.09 3.13
C ASP A 191 -21.51 4.87 3.17
N GLY A 192 -22.62 4.92 2.42
CA GLY A 192 -23.53 3.79 2.28
C GLY A 192 -22.88 2.55 1.67
N VAL A 193 -22.09 2.72 0.61
CA VAL A 193 -21.34 1.64 -0.04
C VAL A 193 -20.27 1.07 0.88
N MET A 194 -19.58 1.91 1.67
CA MET A 194 -18.60 1.47 2.65
C MET A 194 -19.24 0.67 3.79
N VAL A 195 -20.36 1.12 4.34
CA VAL A 195 -21.07 0.35 5.38
C VAL A 195 -21.54 -0.99 4.83
N ALA A 196 -22.07 -1.00 3.60
CA ALA A 196 -22.47 -2.23 2.93
C ALA A 196 -21.29 -3.18 2.69
N SER A 197 -20.14 -2.67 2.23
CA SER A 197 -18.94 -3.47 1.98
C SER A 197 -18.39 -4.07 3.27
N ILE A 198 -18.30 -3.29 4.35
CA ILE A 198 -17.91 -3.74 5.69
C ILE A 198 -18.86 -4.84 6.17
N GLY A 199 -20.17 -4.67 6.01
CA GLY A 199 -21.18 -5.66 6.36
C GLY A 199 -21.03 -6.97 5.59
N VAL A 200 -20.85 -6.90 4.26
CA VAL A 200 -20.62 -8.08 3.40
C VAL A 200 -19.32 -8.80 3.79
N LEU A 201 -18.24 -8.05 4.01
CA LEU A 201 -16.94 -8.60 4.41
C LEU A 201 -17.02 -9.26 5.80
N ALA A 202 -17.72 -8.65 6.76
CA ALA A 202 -17.95 -9.23 8.08
C ALA A 202 -18.75 -10.54 8.01
N LEU A 203 -19.81 -10.59 7.19
CA LEU A 203 -20.58 -11.81 6.98
C LEU A 203 -19.71 -12.91 6.35
N ARG A 204 -18.88 -12.55 5.37
CA ARG A 204 -17.93 -13.48 4.73
C ARG A 204 -16.92 -14.06 5.72
N ILE A 205 -16.27 -13.21 6.51
CA ILE A 205 -15.33 -13.64 7.56
C ILE A 205 -16.00 -14.62 8.53
N ARG A 206 -17.28 -14.38 8.90
CA ARG A 206 -18.03 -15.28 9.78
C ARG A 206 -18.38 -16.61 9.11
N SER A 207 -18.74 -16.61 7.83
CA SER A 207 -19.08 -17.83 7.10
C SER A 207 -17.86 -18.68 6.74
N ALA A 208 -16.69 -18.07 6.57
CA ALA A 208 -15.46 -18.73 6.13
C ALA A 208 -14.97 -19.82 7.08
N GLY A 209 -15.24 -19.71 8.38
CA GLY A 209 -14.83 -20.70 9.39
C GLY A 209 -13.32 -21.00 9.45
N GLY A 210 -12.48 -20.16 8.85
CA GLY A 210 -11.03 -20.38 8.72
C GLY A 210 -10.56 -20.99 7.39
N ASP A 211 -11.39 -21.00 6.34
CA ASP A 211 -10.98 -21.40 4.99
C ASP A 211 -9.81 -20.51 4.49
N PRO A 212 -8.64 -21.11 4.15
CA PRO A 212 -7.50 -20.39 3.60
C PRO A 212 -7.84 -19.58 2.32
N GLY A 213 -8.88 -19.97 1.59
CA GLY A 213 -9.34 -19.27 0.38
C GLY A 213 -9.97 -17.90 0.63
N GLU A 214 -10.37 -17.58 1.87
CA GLU A 214 -11.03 -16.32 2.24
C GLU A 214 -10.15 -15.38 3.10
N GLU A 215 -8.83 -15.64 3.18
CA GLU A 215 -7.88 -14.78 3.92
C GLU A 215 -7.89 -13.31 3.46
N TRP A 216 -8.24 -13.06 2.19
CA TRP A 216 -8.37 -11.71 1.63
C TRP A 216 -9.45 -10.87 2.29
N ALA A 217 -10.52 -11.50 2.80
CA ALA A 217 -11.69 -10.79 3.32
C ALA A 217 -11.34 -9.98 4.57
N LEU A 218 -10.48 -10.50 5.43
CA LEU A 218 -9.99 -9.78 6.60
C LEU A 218 -9.15 -8.56 6.20
N GLY A 219 -8.27 -8.72 5.21
CA GLY A 219 -7.48 -7.60 4.67
C GLY A 219 -8.37 -6.49 4.12
N ALA A 220 -9.34 -6.85 3.27
CA ALA A 220 -10.29 -5.89 2.69
C ALA A 220 -11.21 -5.24 3.72
N PHE A 221 -11.59 -5.97 4.77
CA PHE A 221 -12.37 -5.44 5.89
C PHE A 221 -11.58 -4.35 6.62
N VAL A 222 -10.34 -4.64 7.00
CA VAL A 222 -9.46 -3.68 7.67
C VAL A 222 -9.19 -2.48 6.77
N ALA A 223 -8.88 -2.71 5.49
CA ALA A 223 -8.64 -1.64 4.54
C ALA A 223 -9.86 -0.73 4.37
N SER A 224 -11.09 -1.28 4.33
CA SER A 224 -12.33 -0.49 4.27
C SER A 224 -12.54 0.36 5.52
N LEU A 225 -12.26 -0.19 6.71
CA LEU A 225 -12.33 0.58 7.96
C LEU A 225 -11.37 1.78 7.95
N PHE A 226 -10.15 1.60 7.44
CA PHE A 226 -9.17 2.68 7.32
C PHE A 226 -9.53 3.68 6.22
N SER A 227 -10.11 3.25 5.09
CA SER A 227 -10.65 4.15 4.07
C SER A 227 -11.78 5.03 4.63
N GLY A 228 -12.57 4.50 5.57
CA GLY A 228 -13.59 5.27 6.26
C GLY A 228 -13.09 6.47 7.04
N LEU A 229 -11.83 6.47 7.46
CA LEU A 229 -11.23 7.62 8.15
C LEU A 229 -11.18 8.85 7.23
N VAL A 230 -10.83 8.64 5.96
CA VAL A 230 -10.79 9.71 4.95
C VAL A 230 -12.21 10.16 4.60
N LEU A 231 -13.13 9.22 4.40
CA LEU A 231 -14.53 9.52 4.08
C LEU A 231 -15.25 10.29 5.20
N VAL A 232 -15.10 9.87 6.46
CA VAL A 232 -15.72 10.54 7.61
C VAL A 232 -15.28 11.99 7.72
N PHE A 233 -14.01 12.28 7.42
CA PHE A 233 -13.50 13.66 7.40
C PHE A 233 -14.21 14.50 6.33
N PHE A 234 -14.25 14.01 5.08
CA PHE A 234 -14.90 14.74 3.98
C PHE A 234 -16.41 14.86 4.18
N THR A 235 -17.10 13.82 4.66
CA THR A 235 -18.53 13.91 4.99
C THR A 235 -18.78 14.92 6.10
N ALA A 236 -17.91 14.98 7.11
CA ALA A 236 -18.05 15.97 8.17
C ALA A 236 -17.90 17.40 7.64
N THR A 237 -16.85 17.68 6.84
CA THR A 237 -16.59 19.04 6.34
C THR A 237 -17.57 19.47 5.25
N GLU A 238 -17.77 18.64 4.23
CA GLU A 238 -18.53 19.00 3.03
C GLU A 238 -20.04 18.78 3.17
N SER A 239 -20.46 17.69 3.83
CA SER A 239 -21.90 17.36 3.94
C SER A 239 -22.55 17.92 5.19
N LEU A 240 -21.84 17.93 6.32
CA LEU A 240 -22.38 18.39 7.61
C LEU A 240 -22.01 19.84 7.94
N GLY A 241 -21.17 20.48 7.11
CA GLY A 241 -20.70 21.84 7.32
C GLY A 241 -19.90 22.00 8.62
N ALA A 242 -19.31 20.90 9.11
CA ALA A 242 -18.51 20.91 10.32
C ALA A 242 -17.28 21.81 10.11
N SER A 243 -16.93 22.59 11.13
CA SER A 243 -15.65 23.30 11.11
C SER A 243 -14.50 22.29 11.02
N GLY A 244 -13.33 22.72 10.55
CA GLY A 244 -12.17 21.83 10.46
C GLY A 244 -11.82 21.15 11.80
N GLU A 245 -12.10 21.81 12.92
CA GLU A 245 -11.92 21.25 14.28
C GLU A 245 -12.99 20.19 14.61
N ASP A 246 -14.25 20.42 14.23
CA ASP A 246 -15.36 19.48 14.44
C ASP A 246 -15.19 18.20 13.61
N ALA A 247 -14.63 18.31 12.39
CA ALA A 247 -14.30 17.15 11.55
C ALA A 247 -13.20 16.27 12.16
N VAL A 248 -12.27 16.85 12.93
CA VAL A 248 -11.23 16.10 13.64
C VAL A 248 -11.85 15.23 14.74
N TRP A 249 -12.86 15.73 15.47
CA TRP A 249 -13.57 14.91 16.48
C TRP A 249 -14.26 13.69 15.87
N ALA A 250 -14.86 13.84 14.69
CA ALA A 250 -15.47 12.72 13.96
C ALA A 250 -14.41 11.68 13.55
N LEU A 251 -13.24 12.16 13.11
CA LEU A 251 -12.10 11.32 12.76
C LEU A 251 -11.56 10.55 13.98
N ASP A 252 -11.40 11.23 15.12
CA ASP A 252 -10.96 10.63 16.38
C ASP A 252 -11.95 9.56 16.86
N ALA A 253 -13.25 9.85 16.81
CA ALA A 253 -14.29 8.88 17.15
C ALA A 253 -14.23 7.63 16.26
N TRP A 254 -13.99 7.81 14.96
CA TRP A 254 -13.82 6.71 14.01
C TRP A 254 -12.55 5.90 14.29
N LEU A 255 -11.42 6.56 14.56
CA LEU A 255 -10.17 5.90 14.94
C LEU A 255 -10.35 5.06 16.20
N VAL A 256 -11.01 5.60 17.22
CA VAL A 256 -11.34 4.86 18.45
C VAL A 256 -12.19 3.64 18.13
N ALA A 257 -13.20 3.77 17.27
CA ALA A 257 -14.03 2.64 16.84
C ALA A 257 -13.21 1.56 16.12
N VAL A 258 -12.34 1.94 15.18
CA VAL A 258 -11.45 1.02 14.46
C VAL A 258 -10.51 0.29 15.43
N VAL A 259 -9.88 1.01 16.38
CA VAL A 259 -9.00 0.42 17.38
C VAL A 259 -9.76 -0.55 18.28
N LEU A 260 -10.93 -0.16 18.81
CA LEU A 260 -11.75 -1.01 19.68
C LEU A 260 -12.21 -2.28 18.96
N LEU A 261 -12.69 -2.17 17.73
CA LEU A 261 -13.10 -3.31 16.90
C LEU A 261 -11.92 -4.24 16.62
N THR A 262 -10.75 -3.67 16.33
CA THR A 262 -9.55 -4.44 16.01
C THR A 262 -9.00 -5.16 17.24
N VAL A 263 -8.97 -4.52 18.41
CA VAL A 263 -8.59 -5.13 19.69
C VAL A 263 -9.59 -6.21 20.12
N TRP A 264 -10.90 -5.97 19.92
CA TRP A 264 -11.93 -6.96 20.22
C TRP A 264 -11.79 -8.21 19.33
N ALA A 265 -11.57 -8.02 18.02
CA ALA A 265 -11.33 -9.11 17.07
C ALA A 265 -10.04 -9.89 17.39
N ALA A 266 -8.98 -9.20 17.79
CA ALA A 266 -7.72 -9.80 18.22
C ALA A 266 -7.88 -10.72 19.45
N ARG A 267 -8.59 -10.23 20.48
CA ARG A 267 -8.86 -10.99 21.72
C ARG A 267 -9.71 -12.23 21.48
N THR A 268 -10.73 -12.11 20.63
CA THR A 268 -11.64 -13.23 20.32
C THR A 268 -11.00 -14.29 19.44
N SER A 269 -10.00 -13.94 18.62
CA SER A 269 -9.29 -14.87 17.72
C SER A 269 -7.98 -15.44 18.28
N GLY A 270 -7.49 -14.92 19.41
CA GLY A 270 -6.19 -15.32 19.98
C GLY A 270 -4.97 -14.92 19.14
N ARG A 271 -5.12 -13.99 18.19
CA ARG A 271 -4.08 -13.54 17.24
C ARG A 271 -3.56 -12.12 17.55
N GLU A 272 -3.48 -11.78 18.83
CA GLU A 272 -3.22 -10.41 19.30
C GLU A 272 -1.95 -9.78 18.72
N ALA A 273 -0.84 -10.52 18.70
CA ALA A 273 0.45 -10.02 18.20
C ALA A 273 0.50 -9.78 16.68
N GLU A 274 -0.26 -10.54 15.89
CA GLU A 274 -0.28 -10.37 14.43
C GLU A 274 -1.11 -9.14 14.04
N VAL A 275 -2.24 -8.94 14.72
CA VAL A 275 -3.13 -7.80 14.50
C VAL A 275 -2.48 -6.49 14.97
N GLU A 276 -1.80 -6.50 16.12
CA GLU A 276 -1.07 -5.33 16.64
C GLU A 276 -0.05 -4.79 15.63
N HIS A 277 0.72 -5.68 15.01
CA HIS A 277 1.72 -5.29 14.00
C HIS A 277 1.09 -4.70 12.72
N ARG A 278 -0.07 -5.21 12.29
CA ARG A 278 -0.77 -4.67 11.12
C ARG A 278 -1.34 -3.29 11.42
N VAL A 279 -2.03 -3.12 12.57
CA VAL A 279 -2.57 -1.82 13.00
C VAL A 279 -1.47 -0.78 13.13
N LEU A 280 -0.33 -1.13 13.71
CA LEU A 280 0.80 -0.21 13.82
C LEU A 280 1.36 0.18 12.45
N GLY A 281 1.42 -0.76 11.51
CA GLY A 281 1.78 -0.48 10.12
C GLY A 281 0.87 0.56 9.48
N TYR A 282 -0.44 0.47 9.69
CA TYR A 282 -1.41 1.45 9.21
C TYR A 282 -1.31 2.79 9.95
N ALA A 283 -1.09 2.78 11.28
CA ALA A 283 -0.92 3.99 12.07
C ALA A 283 0.29 4.82 11.61
N ILE A 284 1.39 4.17 11.22
CA ILE A 284 2.56 4.85 10.64
C ILE A 284 2.19 5.53 9.31
N LEU A 285 1.42 4.86 8.45
CA LEU A 285 0.97 5.43 7.17
C LEU A 285 0.02 6.63 7.39
N LEU A 286 -0.91 6.53 8.34
CA LEU A 286 -1.75 7.67 8.73
C LEU A 286 -0.91 8.81 9.31
N GLY A 287 0.11 8.50 10.11
CA GLY A 287 1.03 9.50 10.66
C GLY A 287 1.75 10.31 9.57
N VAL A 288 2.06 9.70 8.42
CA VAL A 288 2.61 10.42 7.26
C VAL A 288 1.61 11.45 6.74
N LEU A 289 0.35 11.07 6.54
CA LEU A 289 -0.70 11.97 6.07
C LEU A 289 -0.93 13.12 7.06
N PHE A 290 -1.02 12.82 8.36
CA PHE A 290 -1.18 13.83 9.40
C PHE A 290 0.02 14.76 9.51
N ALA A 291 1.24 14.26 9.30
CA ALA A 291 2.44 15.10 9.29
C ALA A 291 2.38 16.10 8.13
N PHE A 292 1.98 15.68 6.93
CA PHE A 292 1.78 16.61 5.81
C PHE A 292 0.65 17.61 6.08
N TRP A 293 -0.51 17.13 6.51
CA TRP A 293 -1.66 17.98 6.80
C TRP A 293 -1.32 19.05 7.83
N THR A 294 -0.71 18.64 8.95
CA THR A 294 -0.39 19.54 10.05
C THR A 294 0.73 20.49 9.70
N LEU A 295 1.84 19.98 9.14
CA LEU A 295 3.04 20.79 8.94
C LEU A 295 2.94 21.65 7.67
N ALA A 296 2.59 21.05 6.53
CA ALA A 296 2.49 21.81 5.28
C ALA A 296 1.17 22.58 5.17
N GLY A 297 0.07 22.00 5.66
CA GLY A 297 -1.25 22.62 5.55
C GLY A 297 -1.53 23.62 6.68
N ALA A 298 -1.67 23.11 7.91
CA ALA A 298 -2.16 23.91 9.02
C ALA A 298 -1.13 24.91 9.58
N LEU A 299 0.14 24.52 9.67
CA LEU A 299 1.22 25.36 10.20
C LEU A 299 1.97 26.13 9.11
N ASP A 300 1.73 25.81 7.83
CA ASP A 300 2.41 26.38 6.66
C ASP A 300 3.95 26.44 6.83
N VAL A 301 4.53 25.39 7.42
CA VAL A 301 5.97 25.33 7.64
C VAL A 301 6.67 24.88 6.36
N GLY A 302 7.81 25.50 6.08
CA GLY A 302 8.59 25.27 4.86
C GLY A 302 8.92 23.80 4.60
N VAL A 303 9.20 23.48 3.32
CA VAL A 303 9.39 22.11 2.80
C VAL A 303 10.30 21.25 3.68
N LEU A 304 11.43 21.79 4.15
CA LEU A 304 12.37 21.07 5.02
C LEU A 304 11.72 20.58 6.32
N VAL A 305 10.95 21.44 7.00
CA VAL A 305 10.34 21.10 8.30
C VAL A 305 9.25 20.06 8.13
N THR A 306 8.44 20.18 7.08
CA THR A 306 7.44 19.18 6.70
C THR A 306 8.09 17.84 6.39
N ALA A 307 9.15 17.81 5.57
CA ALA A 307 9.88 16.58 5.26
C ALA A 307 10.45 15.92 6.53
N LEU A 308 11.03 16.71 7.45
CA LEU A 308 11.57 16.20 8.70
C LEU A 308 10.48 15.61 9.61
N GLY A 309 9.29 16.21 9.66
CA GLY A 309 8.17 15.67 10.42
C GLY A 309 7.68 14.33 9.89
N VAL A 310 7.54 14.20 8.57
CA VAL A 310 7.21 12.93 7.91
C VAL A 310 8.30 11.89 8.16
N ALA A 311 9.56 12.29 8.08
CA ALA A 311 10.69 11.41 8.37
C ALA A 311 10.69 10.95 9.83
N ALA A 312 10.35 11.82 10.78
CA ALA A 312 10.29 11.50 12.20
C ALA A 312 9.27 10.40 12.51
N VAL A 313 8.10 10.41 11.85
CA VAL A 313 7.11 9.33 11.93
C VAL A 313 7.71 8.00 11.46
N GLY A 314 8.43 8.01 10.33
CA GLY A 314 9.14 6.83 9.84
C GLY A 314 10.24 6.34 10.78
N VAL A 315 11.08 7.23 11.30
CA VAL A 315 12.14 6.86 12.27
C VAL A 315 11.54 6.25 13.53
N ALA A 316 10.48 6.84 14.09
CA ALA A 316 9.82 6.32 15.28
C ALA A 316 9.27 4.89 15.05
N GLY A 317 8.65 4.66 13.90
CA GLY A 317 8.18 3.34 13.49
C GLY A 317 9.32 2.32 13.36
N LEU A 318 10.45 2.69 12.76
CA LEU A 318 11.65 1.83 12.65
C LEU A 318 12.25 1.50 14.02
N VAL A 319 12.42 2.49 14.90
CA VAL A 319 12.96 2.29 16.26
C VAL A 319 12.10 1.30 17.05
N TYR A 320 10.78 1.40 16.92
CA TYR A 320 9.88 0.44 17.54
C TYR A 320 9.97 -0.96 16.91
N ALA A 321 10.01 -1.03 15.58
CA ALA A 321 9.79 -2.27 14.83
C ALA A 321 11.05 -3.14 14.64
N LEU A 322 12.24 -2.54 14.57
CA LEU A 322 13.51 -3.24 14.36
C LEU A 322 13.82 -4.26 15.49
N PRO A 323 13.73 -3.91 16.79
CA PRO A 323 13.95 -4.88 17.89
C PRO A 323 12.92 -6.02 17.92
N ARG A 324 11.75 -5.79 17.30
CA ARG A 324 10.61 -6.72 17.27
C ARG A 324 10.54 -7.53 15.98
N GLN A 325 11.42 -7.25 15.01
CA GLN A 325 11.42 -7.87 13.68
C GLN A 325 10.05 -7.81 12.99
N SER A 326 9.30 -6.72 13.23
CA SER A 326 7.94 -6.58 12.74
C SER A 326 7.90 -6.03 11.31
N ARG A 327 7.56 -6.89 10.36
CA ARG A 327 7.71 -6.62 8.91
C ARG A 327 6.83 -5.47 8.41
N GLY A 328 5.56 -5.40 8.84
CA GLY A 328 4.61 -4.38 8.40
C GLY A 328 5.05 -2.96 8.79
N PRO A 329 5.27 -2.68 10.08
CA PRO A 329 5.77 -1.39 10.54
C PRO A 329 7.13 -0.99 9.95
N ILE A 330 8.05 -1.93 9.74
CA ILE A 330 9.34 -1.65 9.06
C ILE A 330 9.08 -1.13 7.64
N MET A 331 8.22 -1.82 6.88
CA MET A 331 7.87 -1.41 5.51
C MET A 331 7.19 -0.04 5.46
N SER A 332 6.17 0.20 6.29
CA SER A 332 5.49 1.50 6.38
C SER A 332 6.44 2.63 6.75
N SER A 333 7.41 2.35 7.63
CA SER A 333 8.41 3.33 8.07
C SER A 333 9.43 3.67 6.99
N CYS A 334 9.91 2.67 6.24
CA CYS A 334 10.78 2.89 5.08
C CYS A 334 10.06 3.72 4.01
N LEU A 335 8.76 3.48 3.80
CA LEU A 335 7.95 4.26 2.87
C LEU A 335 7.80 5.72 3.35
N ALA A 336 7.55 5.95 4.63
CA ALA A 336 7.49 7.30 5.21
C ALA A 336 8.80 8.09 4.97
N LEU A 337 9.95 7.47 5.22
CA LEU A 337 11.26 8.07 4.97
C LEU A 337 11.50 8.39 3.49
N LEU A 338 11.07 7.50 2.61
CA LEU A 338 11.15 7.71 1.17
C LEU A 338 10.29 8.89 0.70
N ILE A 339 9.05 8.99 1.20
CA ILE A 339 8.15 10.09 0.90
C ILE A 339 8.76 11.43 1.37
N ALA A 340 9.34 11.46 2.58
CA ALA A 340 10.03 12.64 3.10
C ALA A 340 11.22 13.07 2.21
N ALA A 341 12.07 12.11 1.83
CA ALA A 341 13.25 12.38 0.99
C ALA A 341 12.86 12.86 -0.41
N TRP A 342 11.80 12.28 -1.00
CA TRP A 342 11.26 12.71 -2.27
C TRP A 342 10.70 14.14 -2.22
N TYR A 343 9.85 14.43 -1.23
CA TYR A 343 9.24 15.75 -1.07
C TYR A 343 10.29 16.86 -0.96
N TYR A 344 11.35 16.62 -0.18
CA TYR A 344 12.47 17.54 -0.08
C TYR A 344 13.27 17.65 -1.39
N GLY A 345 13.58 16.52 -2.03
CA GLY A 345 14.39 16.49 -3.26
C GLY A 345 13.74 17.21 -4.45
N VAL A 346 12.41 17.11 -4.58
CA VAL A 346 11.64 17.82 -5.61
C VAL A 346 11.74 19.33 -5.46
N ALA A 347 11.78 19.85 -4.24
CA ALA A 347 11.82 21.28 -3.99
C ALA A 347 13.19 21.92 -4.31
N GLU A 348 14.30 21.19 -4.15
CA GLU A 348 15.65 21.81 -4.09
C GLU A 348 16.53 21.66 -5.34
N SER A 349 16.33 20.66 -6.20
CA SER A 349 17.45 20.18 -7.07
C SER A 349 17.34 20.34 -8.59
N GLY A 350 16.17 20.70 -9.15
CA GLY A 350 16.02 20.87 -10.61
C GLY A 350 16.14 19.58 -11.44
N ALA A 351 15.52 19.56 -12.62
CA ALA A 351 14.89 18.31 -13.07
C ALA A 351 15.70 17.35 -13.98
N LEU A 352 16.35 17.81 -15.05
CA LEU A 352 16.77 16.90 -16.14
C LEU A 352 17.99 16.00 -15.81
N GLY A 353 19.00 16.54 -15.14
CA GLY A 353 20.19 15.77 -14.73
C GLY A 353 19.88 14.77 -13.62
N ALA A 354 19.00 15.15 -12.69
CA ALA A 354 18.53 14.29 -11.62
C ALA A 354 17.73 13.10 -12.17
N VAL A 355 16.84 13.33 -13.13
CA VAL A 355 16.06 12.27 -13.80
C VAL A 355 16.97 11.24 -14.44
N GLY A 356 17.96 11.65 -15.24
CA GLY A 356 18.87 10.72 -15.93
C GLY A 356 19.67 9.84 -14.97
N ALA A 357 20.22 10.44 -13.90
CA ALA A 357 20.98 9.72 -12.89
C ALA A 357 20.11 8.75 -12.06
N LEU A 358 18.89 9.16 -11.71
CA LEU A 358 17.95 8.34 -10.97
C LEU A 358 17.42 7.18 -11.82
N VAL A 359 17.05 7.41 -13.09
CA VAL A 359 16.63 6.31 -13.99
C VAL A 359 17.75 5.27 -14.16
N PHE A 360 18.99 5.72 -14.38
CA PHE A 360 20.14 4.81 -14.48
C PHE A 360 20.35 3.99 -13.19
N THR A 361 20.27 4.66 -12.04
CA THR A 361 20.42 4.03 -10.73
C THR A 361 19.31 3.00 -10.46
N ALA A 362 18.06 3.32 -10.81
CA ALA A 362 16.94 2.40 -10.71
C ALA A 362 17.14 1.15 -11.58
N ILE A 363 17.55 1.33 -12.84
CA ILE A 363 17.85 0.21 -13.76
C ILE A 363 18.94 -0.70 -13.18
N LEU A 364 20.01 -0.10 -12.65
CA LEU A 364 21.10 -0.83 -12.02
C LEU A 364 20.63 -1.63 -10.80
N LEU A 365 19.81 -1.03 -9.94
CA LEU A 365 19.26 -1.70 -8.76
C LEU A 365 18.32 -2.86 -9.15
N PHE A 366 17.44 -2.66 -10.14
CA PHE A 366 16.61 -3.75 -10.66
C PHE A 366 17.47 -4.87 -11.26
N TRP A 367 18.52 -4.54 -12.01
CA TRP A 367 19.45 -5.53 -12.55
C TRP A 367 20.16 -6.33 -11.44
N ILE A 368 20.70 -5.65 -10.42
CA ILE A 368 21.36 -6.31 -9.26
C ILE A 368 20.36 -7.23 -8.55
N SER A 369 19.13 -6.76 -8.32
CA SER A 369 18.09 -7.56 -7.70
C SER A 369 17.81 -8.85 -8.51
N THR A 370 17.75 -8.77 -9.85
CA THR A 370 17.55 -9.97 -10.68
C THR A 370 18.70 -10.97 -10.59
N ARG A 371 19.93 -10.51 -10.33
CA ARG A 371 21.10 -11.39 -10.14
C ARG A 371 21.15 -12.03 -8.76
N LEU A 372 20.64 -11.34 -7.73
CA LEU A 372 20.59 -11.86 -6.36
C LEU A 372 19.68 -13.10 -6.22
N GLY A 373 18.62 -13.20 -7.04
CA GLY A 373 17.68 -14.33 -6.97
C GLY A 373 17.92 -15.51 -7.94
N ILE A 374 18.99 -15.52 -8.76
CA ILE A 374 19.26 -16.63 -9.72
C ILE A 374 19.93 -17.84 -9.05
N GLY A 375 20.43 -17.71 -7.81
CA GLY A 375 21.21 -18.78 -7.16
C GLY A 375 20.43 -19.94 -6.56
N ALA A 376 19.18 -20.21 -6.97
CA ALA A 376 18.32 -21.22 -6.35
C ALA A 376 17.57 -22.17 -7.32
N GLU A 377 17.78 -22.08 -8.63
CA GLU A 377 17.14 -22.98 -9.60
C GLU A 377 18.17 -23.69 -10.48
N GLU A 378 19.06 -24.47 -9.85
CA GLU A 378 19.53 -25.71 -10.45
C GLU A 378 19.40 -26.79 -9.38
N PRO A 379 18.31 -27.59 -9.37
CA PRO A 379 18.46 -28.96 -8.92
C PRO A 379 19.43 -29.59 -9.93
N ALA A 380 20.65 -29.88 -9.48
CA ALA A 380 21.51 -30.80 -10.18
C ALA A 380 20.72 -32.09 -10.41
N LEU A 381 20.40 -32.37 -11.67
CA LEU A 381 20.07 -33.71 -12.15
C LEU A 381 21.35 -34.42 -12.58
#